data_AF-A0A657BDX4-F1
#
_entry.id   AF-A0A657BDX4-F1
#
_cell.length_a   1.000
_cell.length_b   1.000
_cell.length_c   1.000
_cell.angle_alpha   90.00
_cell.angle_beta   90.00
_cell.angle_gamma   90.00
#
_symmetry.space_group_name_H-M   'P 1'
#
loop_
_entity.id
_entity.type
_entity.pdbx_description
1 polymer ?
#
loop_
_entity_poly.entity_id
_entity_poly.type
_entity_poly.pdbx_seq_one_letter_code
_entity_poly.pdbx_strand_id
1 'polypeptide(L)' 'MKEYKAHVKVVMAEAPHMHIDLATVRDVGLAPWFFNLYLDPKEEMTVGHRRDPWMATVLGKLKAHGATLKKYPPKEVGL' A
#
# COMPACT_ATOMS: atom_id res chain seq x y z
N MET A 1 10.84 13.28 -2.40
CA MET A 1 9.92 12.17 -2.08
C MET A 1 10.30 10.91 -2.87
N LYS A 2 11.51 10.38 -2.70
CA LYS A 2 11.86 9.01 -3.12
C LYS A 2 11.88 8.05 -1.92
N GLU A 3 11.61 8.59 -0.74
CA GLU A 3 11.80 7.94 0.56
C GLU A 3 10.50 7.44 1.18
N TYR A 4 9.34 7.73 0.60
CA TYR A 4 8.05 7.35 1.18
C TYR A 4 7.37 6.25 0.39
N LYS A 5 6.75 5.32 1.11
CA LYS A 5 5.90 4.27 0.55
C LYS A 5 4.54 4.30 1.22
N ALA A 6 3.50 4.08 0.43
CA ALA A 6 2.12 4.00 0.89
C ALA A 6 1.49 2.71 0.38
N HIS A 7 1.03 1.84 1.29
CA HIS A 7 0.23 0.68 0.93
C HIS A 7 -1.25 1.01 1.07
N VAL A 8 -1.97 0.91 -0.05
CA VAL A 8 -3.43 1.10 -0.13
C VAL A 8 -4.19 -0.23 -0.03
N LYS A 9 -3.51 -1.33 -0.40
CA LYS A 9 -3.95 -2.72 -0.22
C LYS A 9 -2.80 -3.50 0.40
N VAL A 10 -3.12 -4.40 1.31
CA VAL A 10 -2.13 -5.19 2.07
C VAL A 10 -2.48 -6.66 2.05
N VAL A 11 -1.46 -7.51 2.10
CA VAL A 11 -1.62 -8.96 2.20
C VAL A 11 -1.57 -9.34 3.67
N MET A 12 -2.67 -9.89 4.19
CA MET A 12 -2.75 -10.38 5.57
C MET A 12 -2.79 -11.90 5.56
N ALA A 13 -1.82 -12.52 6.23
CA ALA A 13 -1.83 -13.95 6.49
C ALA A 13 -2.81 -14.27 7.64
N GLU A 14 -3.53 -15.38 7.53
CA GLU A 14 -4.44 -15.84 8.59
C GLU A 14 -3.71 -16.36 9.84
N ALA A 15 -2.47 -16.83 9.67
CA ALA A 15 -1.59 -17.28 10.76
C ALA A 15 -0.12 -16.99 10.42
N PRO A 16 0.79 -17.04 11.42
CA PRO A 16 2.23 -16.89 11.19
C PRO A 16 2.74 -17.85 10.12
N HIS A 17 3.65 -17.38 9.26
CA HIS A 17 4.27 -18.14 8.16
C HIS A 17 3.33 -18.56 7.00
N MET A 18 2.12 -18.01 6.89
CA MET A 18 1.17 -18.35 5.80
C MET A 18 0.95 -17.22 4.78
N HIS A 19 1.98 -16.41 4.50
CA HIS A 19 1.88 -15.25 3.60
C HIS A 19 1.67 -15.59 2.11
N ILE A 20 1.73 -16.88 1.73
CA ILE A 20 1.65 -17.35 0.34
C ILE A 20 0.36 -18.14 0.10
N ASP A 21 0.07 -19.14 0.93
CA ASP A 21 -1.02 -20.09 0.69
C ASP A 21 -2.37 -19.66 1.30
N LEU A 22 -2.35 -19.01 2.47
CA LEU A 22 -3.55 -18.59 3.23
C LEU A 22 -3.47 -17.12 3.62
N ALA A 23 -3.35 -16.28 2.58
CA ALA A 23 -3.32 -14.84 2.72
C ALA A 23 -4.42 -14.16 1.91
N THR A 24 -5.03 -13.12 2.50
CA THR A 24 -6.06 -12.31 1.84
C THR A 24 -5.52 -10.92 1.54
N VAL A 25 -5.87 -10.39 0.37
CA VAL A 25 -5.63 -8.98 0.07
C VAL A 25 -6.77 -8.17 0.67
N ARG A 26 -6.42 -7.21 1.54
CA ARG A 26 -7.39 -6.30 2.18
C ARG A 26 -7.11 -4.86 1.80
N ASP A 27 -8.18 -4.10 1.60
CA ASP A 27 -8.09 -2.64 1.46
C ASP A 27 -7.82 -2.02 2.84
N VAL A 28 -6.87 -1.09 2.90
CA VAL A 28 -6.44 -0.45 4.17
C VAL A 28 -7.46 0.62 4.64
N GLY A 29 -8.33 1.08 3.75
CA GLY A 29 -9.36 2.08 4.02
C GLY A 29 -8.91 3.51 3.68
N LEU A 30 -9.37 4.49 4.47
CA LEU A 30 -9.15 5.92 4.20
C LEU A 30 -7.68 6.35 4.34
N ALA A 31 -6.98 5.76 5.30
CA ALA A 31 -5.60 6.07 5.65
C ALA A 31 -4.70 4.92 5.20
N PRO A 32 -3.75 5.12 4.26
CA PRO A 32 -2.84 4.06 3.86
C PRO A 32 -1.86 3.72 4.98
N TRP A 33 -1.26 2.53 4.93
CA TRP A 33 -0.07 2.25 5.71
C TRP A 33 1.09 3.00 5.09
N PHE A 34 1.54 4.04 5.78
CA PHE A 34 2.54 4.97 5.31
C PHE A 34 3.87 4.72 6.00
N PHE A 35 4.95 4.70 5.22
CA PHE A 35 6.30 4.37 5.68
C PHE A 35 7.30 5.39 5.17
N ASN A 36 8.29 5.71 6.00
CA ASN A 36 9.48 6.45 5.61
C ASN A 36 10.63 5.45 5.48
N LEU A 37 10.95 5.05 4.26
CA LEU A 37 11.97 4.06 3.91
C LEU A 37 13.39 4.52 4.24
N TYR A 38 13.62 5.82 4.43
CA TYR A 38 14.92 6.30 4.89
C TYR A 38 15.16 5.97 6.37
N LEU A 39 14.12 6.04 7.19
CA LEU A 39 14.18 5.73 8.62
C LEU A 39 13.92 4.25 8.91
N ASP A 40 12.99 3.66 8.18
CA ASP A 40 12.55 2.27 8.33
C ASP A 40 12.51 1.59 6.95
N PRO A 41 13.67 1.17 6.42
CA PRO A 41 13.75 0.50 5.12
C PRO A 41 13.09 -0.87 5.11
N LYS A 42 12.79 -1.44 6.29
CA LYS A 42 12.14 -2.75 6.43
C LYS A 42 10.62 -2.67 6.54
N GLU A 43 10.05 -1.46 6.65
CA GLU A 43 8.60 -1.25 6.78
C GLU A 43 8.02 -1.97 8.03
N GLU A 44 8.77 -1.98 9.13
CA GLU A 44 8.35 -2.59 10.41
C GLU A 44 7.29 -1.75 11.13
N MET A 45 7.31 -0.41 11.00
CA MET A 45 6.37 0.48 11.66
C MET A 45 5.81 1.57 10.75
N THR A 46 4.48 1.71 10.77
CA THR A 46 3.82 2.80 10.05
C THR A 46 4.03 4.16 10.72
N VAL A 47 4.34 5.16 9.92
CA VAL A 47 4.30 6.57 10.31
C VAL A 47 2.90 7.12 10.01
N GLY A 48 2.01 7.02 11.00
CA GLY A 48 0.63 7.48 10.86
C GLY A 48 0.50 8.99 10.64
N HIS A 49 -0.75 9.44 10.42
CA HIS A 49 -1.13 10.83 10.09
C HIS A 49 -0.51 11.91 10.99
N ARG A 50 -0.18 11.58 12.24
CA ARG A 50 0.33 12.52 13.24
C ARG A 50 1.83 12.78 13.13
N ARG A 51 2.60 11.89 12.50
CA ARG A 51 4.07 11.87 12.59
C ARG A 51 4.79 12.25 11.30
N ASP A 52 4.08 12.42 10.19
CA ASP A 52 4.72 12.77 8.92
C ASP A 52 3.91 13.82 8.12
N PRO A 53 4.51 14.98 7.79
CA PRO A 53 3.82 16.06 7.09
C PRO A 53 3.61 15.77 5.59
N TRP A 54 4.30 14.78 5.02
CA TRP A 54 4.33 14.53 3.58
C TRP A 54 3.25 13.56 3.11
N MET A 55 2.60 12.86 4.03
CA MET A 55 1.56 11.87 3.70
C MET A 55 0.46 12.45 2.80
N ALA A 56 -0.04 13.65 3.08
CA ALA A 56 -1.06 14.29 2.25
C ALA A 56 -0.57 14.54 0.82
N THR A 57 0.69 14.95 0.68
CA THR A 57 1.32 15.18 -0.63
C THR A 57 1.48 13.88 -1.40
N VAL A 58 1.92 12.81 -0.74
CA VAL A 58 2.04 11.48 -1.36
C VAL A 58 0.68 10.95 -1.78
N LEU A 59 -0.34 11.06 -0.93
CA LEU A 59 -1.71 10.69 -1.25
C LEU A 59 -2.26 11.47 -2.46
N GLY A 60 -1.99 12.77 -2.55
CA GLY A 60 -2.38 13.58 -3.71
C GLY A 60 -1.77 13.06 -5.01
N LYS A 61 -0.48 12.68 -4.98
CA LYS A 61 0.20 12.06 -6.13
C LYS A 61 -0.38 10.68 -6.47
N LEU A 62 -0.68 9.87 -5.46
CA LEU A 62 -1.25 8.54 -5.63
C LEU A 62 -2.64 8.63 -6.28
N LYS A 63 -3.46 9.61 -5.87
CA LYS A 63 -4.76 9.91 -6.51
C LYS A 63 -4.60 10.36 -7.96
N ALA A 64 -3.68 11.29 -8.23
CA ALA A 64 -3.41 11.76 -9.58
C ALA A 64 -2.92 10.62 -10.50
N HIS A 65 -2.05 9.75 -10.00
CA HIS A 65 -1.60 8.55 -10.72
C HIS A 65 -2.73 7.53 -10.91
N GLY A 66 -3.56 7.27 -9.89
CA GLY A 66 -4.71 6.39 -10.00
C GLY A 66 -5.70 6.82 -11.08
N ALA A 67 -5.86 8.14 -11.28
CA ALA A 67 -6.71 8.70 -12.32
C ALA A 67 -6.21 8.46 -13.76
N THR A 68 -4.93 8.08 -13.94
CA THR A 68 -4.39 7.74 -15.27
C THR A 68 -4.51 6.25 -15.61
N LEU A 69 -4.90 5.41 -14.65
CA LEU A 69 -5.04 3.97 -14.86
C LEU A 69 -6.25 3.69 -15.76
N LYS A 70 -6.02 3.01 -16.87
CA LYS A 70 -7.10 2.50 -17.73
C LYS A 70 -7.60 1.17 -17.18
N LYS A 71 -8.92 1.04 -17.04
CA LYS A 71 -9.55 -0.23 -16.70
C LYS A 71 -9.58 -1.13 -17.93
N TYR A 72 -8.77 -2.17 -17.92
CA TYR A 72 -8.83 -3.24 -18.91
C TYR A 72 -9.74 -4.37 -18.41
N PRO A 73 -10.45 -5.07 -19.31
CA PRO A 73 -11.15 -6.29 -18.91
C PRO A 73 -10.15 -7.29 -18.33
N PRO A 74 -10.53 -8.07 -17.30
CA PRO A 74 -9.71 -9.16 -16.80
C PRO A 74 -9.34 -10.07 -17.98
N LYS A 75 -8.05 -10.36 -18.13
CA LYS A 75 -7.60 -11.28 -19.18
C LYS A 75 -8.12 -12.67 -18.81
N GLU A 76 -8.86 -13.31 -19.71
CA GLU A 76 -9.23 -14.72 -19.55
C GLU A 76 -7.97 -15.56 -19.72
N VAL A 77 -7.34 -15.94 -18.61
CA VAL A 77 -6.10 -16.74 -18.62
C VAL A 77 -6.37 -18.24 -18.62
N GLY A 78 -7.63 -18.68 -18.70
CA GLY A 78 -8.02 -20.09 -18.77
C GLY A 78 -7.37 -20.93 -17.67
N LEU A 79 -7.91 -20.83 -16.45
CA LEU A 79 -7.63 -21.81 -15.40
C LEU A 79 -8.46 -23.07 -15.65
#